data_AF-A0A7C6EYU7-F1
#
_entry.id   AF-A0A7C6EYU7-F1
#
_cell.length_a   1.000
_cell.length_b   1.000
_cell.length_c   1.000
_cell.angle_alpha   90.00
_cell.angle_beta   90.00
_cell.angle_gamma   90.00
#
_symmetry.space_group_name_H-M   'P 1'
#
loop_
_entity.id
_entity.type
_entity.pdbx_description
1 polymer ?
#
loop_
_entity_poly.entity_id
_entity_poly.type
_entity_poly.pdbx_seq_one_letter_code
_entity_poly.pdbx_strand_id
1 'polypeptide(L)'
;AKAEESQIAPVLQMVNRVAEVVEQRYPDKAIETLAYQWTRKPPKTMRPRPNVIIRLCSIECCFAHPLATCDLPANQAFVEDLKGWAKIGNRLWVWDYVTDFRHYYLPFPNQRVRNDNIKLFVENNVTGIFEQDTYNTPNSELAALGGYMTAKFLWNPNYDEDLAMNEFLEGYYGAAAPLIRKYIDILHDRVEKENIHCSIWIPPTHPHLTDELLVEADQLWQSAEEVVKDDPTLLQRVKIGRMSVDYAILERARLAPDKEPLGSLAKKRFQPFVDMIPIAGVTRLSEWNPLNLDEYRTKLASALGIKP
;
A
#
# COMPACT_ATOMS: atom_id res chain seq x y z
N ALA A 1 -2.47 18.98 -27.36
CA ALA A 1 -2.33 19.46 -25.98
C ALA A 1 -2.93 20.84 -25.78
N LYS A 2 -2.35 21.93 -26.34
CA LYS A 2 -2.84 23.31 -26.12
C LYS A 2 -4.35 23.50 -26.38
N ALA A 3 -4.87 23.03 -27.51
CA ALA A 3 -6.29 23.16 -27.85
C ALA A 3 -7.25 22.42 -26.90
N GLU A 4 -6.77 21.33 -26.28
CA GLU A 4 -7.55 20.50 -25.36
C GLU A 4 -7.30 20.84 -23.89
N GLU A 5 -6.36 21.77 -23.62
CA GLU A 5 -5.90 22.14 -22.27
C GLU A 5 -5.50 20.93 -21.40
N SER A 6 -5.03 19.87 -22.05
CA SER A 6 -4.61 18.62 -21.44
C SER A 6 -3.47 17.96 -22.22
N GLN A 7 -2.53 17.36 -21.49
CA GLN A 7 -1.38 16.66 -22.07
C GLN A 7 -1.71 15.25 -22.59
N ILE A 8 -2.84 14.66 -22.20
CA ILE A 8 -3.27 13.36 -22.75
C ILE A 8 -3.64 13.45 -24.23
N ALA A 9 -3.98 14.64 -24.73
CA ALA A 9 -4.58 14.80 -26.06
C ALA A 9 -3.79 14.16 -27.22
N PRO A 10 -2.45 14.33 -27.36
CA PRO A 10 -1.69 13.64 -28.40
C PRO A 10 -1.69 12.11 -28.23
N VAL A 11 -1.63 11.62 -26.98
CA VAL A 11 -1.70 10.18 -26.67
C VAL A 11 -3.06 9.63 -27.05
N LEU A 12 -4.14 10.30 -26.65
CA LEU A 12 -5.51 9.90 -26.96
C LEU A 12 -5.79 9.94 -28.47
N GLN A 13 -5.23 10.90 -29.20
CA GLN A 13 -5.35 10.95 -30.67
C GLN A 13 -4.74 9.70 -31.30
N MET A 14 -3.53 9.34 -30.90
CA MET A 14 -2.85 8.13 -31.36
C MET A 14 -3.65 6.88 -30.99
N VAL A 15 -4.03 6.73 -29.72
CA VAL A 15 -4.76 5.56 -29.20
C VAL A 15 -6.10 5.39 -29.89
N ASN A 16 -6.86 6.47 -30.10
CA ASN A 16 -8.11 6.43 -30.86
C ASN A 16 -7.90 5.93 -32.29
N ARG A 17 -6.82 6.35 -32.96
CA ARG A 17 -6.55 5.92 -34.34
C ARG A 17 -6.15 4.45 -34.41
N VAL A 18 -5.39 3.96 -33.44
CA VAL A 18 -5.07 2.53 -33.32
C VAL A 18 -6.34 1.73 -33.03
N ALA A 19 -7.16 2.19 -32.08
CA ALA A 19 -8.39 1.53 -31.68
C ALA A 19 -9.42 1.41 -32.82
N GLU A 20 -9.50 2.40 -33.69
CA GLU A 20 -10.32 2.37 -34.91
C GLU A 20 -9.90 1.27 -35.89
N VAL A 21 -8.59 1.06 -36.07
CA VAL A 21 -8.06 0.03 -36.97
C VAL A 21 -8.19 -1.37 -36.33
N VAL A 22 -7.92 -1.49 -35.04
CA VAL A 22 -8.01 -2.76 -34.30
C VAL A 22 -9.44 -3.28 -34.26
N GLU A 23 -10.43 -2.40 -34.06
CA GLU A 23 -11.86 -2.76 -34.03
C GLU A 23 -12.32 -3.49 -35.29
N GLN A 24 -11.75 -3.18 -36.46
CA GLN A 24 -12.10 -3.83 -37.73
C GLN A 24 -11.70 -5.30 -37.79
N ARG A 25 -10.64 -5.69 -37.05
CA ARG A 25 -10.09 -7.06 -37.05
C ARG A 25 -10.40 -7.82 -35.77
N TYR A 26 -10.52 -7.12 -34.66
CA TYR A 26 -10.70 -7.66 -33.32
C TYR A 26 -11.78 -6.86 -32.58
N PRO A 27 -13.06 -6.97 -33.00
CA PRO A 27 -14.16 -6.13 -32.49
C PRO A 27 -14.48 -6.37 -31.01
N ASP A 28 -14.05 -7.50 -30.44
CA ASP A 28 -14.25 -7.88 -29.04
C ASP A 28 -13.09 -7.44 -28.13
N LYS A 29 -12.07 -6.75 -28.67
CA LYS A 29 -10.89 -6.31 -27.90
C LYS A 29 -10.92 -4.81 -27.63
N ALA A 30 -10.43 -4.45 -26.44
CA ALA A 30 -10.22 -3.07 -26.04
C ALA A 30 -8.72 -2.75 -25.96
N ILE A 31 -8.38 -1.49 -26.14
CA ILE A 31 -7.03 -0.96 -26.00
C ILE A 31 -6.97 -0.11 -24.76
N GLU A 32 -5.98 -0.35 -23.92
CA GLU A 32 -5.74 0.43 -22.72
C GLU A 32 -4.72 1.54 -22.98
N THR A 33 -4.94 2.72 -22.39
CA THR A 33 -3.93 3.76 -22.25
C THR A 33 -3.94 4.34 -20.84
N LEU A 34 -2.77 4.79 -20.39
CA LEU A 34 -2.60 5.43 -19.10
C LEU A 34 -2.98 6.91 -19.16
N ALA A 35 -3.75 7.36 -18.18
CA ALA A 35 -3.89 8.75 -17.77
C ALA A 35 -3.09 8.94 -16.48
N TYR A 36 -1.79 9.19 -16.65
CA TYR A 36 -0.81 9.06 -15.58
C TYR A 36 0.06 10.30 -15.44
N GLN A 37 0.25 10.74 -14.19
CA GLN A 37 1.00 11.94 -13.84
C GLN A 37 0.56 13.16 -14.67
N TRP A 38 1.48 13.73 -15.45
CA TRP A 38 1.25 14.90 -16.28
C TRP A 38 0.20 14.69 -17.38
N THR A 39 -0.15 13.43 -17.72
CA THR A 39 -1.21 13.08 -18.67
C THR A 39 -2.56 12.75 -18.02
N ARG A 40 -2.72 12.91 -16.71
CA ARG A 40 -3.94 12.49 -16.00
C ARG A 40 -5.18 13.29 -16.38
N LYS A 41 -5.05 14.61 -16.56
CA LYS A 41 -6.18 15.52 -16.80
C LYS A 41 -6.99 15.15 -18.05
N PRO A 42 -8.33 15.02 -17.99
CA PRO A 42 -9.15 14.77 -19.17
C PRO A 42 -9.09 15.94 -20.17
N PRO A 43 -9.19 15.65 -21.49
CA PRO A 43 -9.22 16.69 -22.52
C PRO A 43 -10.59 17.37 -22.60
N LYS A 44 -10.61 18.63 -23.07
CA LYS A 44 -11.82 19.46 -23.14
C LYS A 44 -12.90 18.90 -24.07
N THR A 45 -12.54 18.62 -25.31
CA THR A 45 -13.47 18.24 -26.38
C THR A 45 -13.23 16.83 -26.93
N MET A 46 -12.00 16.33 -26.89
CA MET A 46 -11.70 14.96 -27.31
C MET A 46 -12.37 13.92 -26.42
N ARG A 47 -12.73 12.77 -26.99
CA ARG A 47 -13.33 11.64 -26.29
C ARG A 47 -12.60 10.33 -26.63
N PRO A 48 -12.44 9.40 -25.68
CA PRO A 48 -11.96 8.06 -26.00
C PRO A 48 -12.98 7.34 -26.88
N ARG A 49 -12.50 6.51 -27.82
CA ARG A 49 -13.36 5.60 -28.58
C ARG A 49 -14.02 4.56 -27.65
N PRO A 50 -15.15 3.94 -28.04
CA PRO A 50 -15.85 2.95 -27.23
C PRO A 50 -15.01 1.73 -26.80
N ASN A 51 -13.98 1.38 -27.58
CA ASN A 51 -13.04 0.29 -27.29
C ASN A 51 -11.71 0.77 -26.69
N VAL A 52 -11.65 2.00 -26.16
CA VAL A 52 -10.48 2.52 -25.44
C VAL A 52 -10.78 2.56 -23.94
N ILE A 53 -9.91 1.95 -23.16
CA ILE A 53 -9.90 2.00 -21.70
C ILE A 53 -8.94 3.10 -21.26
N ILE A 54 -9.41 4.02 -20.43
CA ILE A 54 -8.57 5.00 -19.76
C ILE A 54 -8.26 4.48 -18.36
N ARG A 55 -6.99 4.18 -18.08
CA ARG A 55 -6.54 3.79 -16.73
C ARG A 55 -5.90 5.00 -16.04
N LEU A 56 -6.57 5.53 -15.01
CA LEU A 56 -5.99 6.56 -14.15
C LEU A 56 -5.05 5.91 -13.13
N CYS A 57 -3.98 6.58 -12.72
CA CYS A 57 -3.20 6.15 -11.56
C CYS A 57 -3.06 7.25 -10.51
N SER A 58 -3.09 6.85 -9.25
CA SER A 58 -3.14 7.72 -8.07
C SER A 58 -1.77 8.03 -7.45
N ILE A 59 -0.65 7.77 -8.14
CA ILE A 59 0.71 7.69 -7.56
C ILE A 59 1.12 8.91 -6.70
N GLU A 60 0.62 10.10 -7.01
CA GLU A 60 0.96 11.33 -6.28
C GLU A 60 0.10 11.57 -5.02
N CYS A 61 -0.90 10.72 -4.76
CA CYS A 61 -1.86 10.90 -3.69
C CYS A 61 -1.29 10.56 -2.30
N CYS A 62 -2.03 10.98 -1.28
CA CYS A 62 -2.04 10.37 0.04
C CYS A 62 -2.71 9.00 -0.03
N PHE A 63 -2.15 8.04 0.71
CA PHE A 63 -2.71 6.70 0.90
C PHE A 63 -3.06 6.40 2.38
N ALA A 64 -2.92 7.39 3.27
CA ALA A 64 -3.32 7.32 4.67
C ALA A 64 -4.74 7.85 4.94
N HIS A 65 -5.35 8.54 3.96
CA HIS A 65 -6.69 9.12 4.04
C HIS A 65 -7.52 8.72 2.81
N PRO A 66 -8.85 8.59 2.93
CA PRO A 66 -9.70 8.32 1.78
C PRO A 66 -9.51 9.35 0.67
N LEU A 67 -9.38 8.90 -0.59
CA LEU A 67 -9.14 9.77 -1.74
C LEU A 67 -10.20 10.87 -1.86
N ALA A 68 -11.45 10.55 -1.54
CA ALA A 68 -12.60 11.44 -1.67
C ALA A 68 -12.58 12.63 -0.69
N THR A 69 -11.96 12.48 0.47
CA THR A 69 -12.03 13.45 1.59
C THR A 69 -10.67 14.03 1.98
N CYS A 70 -9.57 13.46 1.47
CA CYS A 70 -8.22 13.97 1.73
C CYS A 70 -8.06 15.43 1.26
N ASP A 71 -7.44 16.26 2.10
CA ASP A 71 -7.21 17.68 1.87
C ASP A 71 -5.94 17.97 1.05
N LEU A 72 -5.12 16.95 0.73
CA LEU A 72 -3.96 17.15 -0.13
C LEU A 72 -4.37 17.56 -1.55
N PRO A 73 -3.74 18.60 -2.14
CA PRO A 73 -4.03 19.04 -3.50
C PRO A 73 -3.92 17.94 -4.56
N ALA A 74 -3.02 16.97 -4.36
CA ALA A 74 -2.86 15.83 -5.27
C ALA A 74 -4.10 14.92 -5.29
N ASN A 75 -4.67 14.61 -4.11
CA ASN A 75 -5.90 13.81 -4.00
C ASN A 75 -7.09 14.55 -4.60
N GLN A 76 -7.25 15.84 -4.30
CA GLN A 76 -8.32 16.67 -4.86
C GLN A 76 -8.24 16.71 -6.40
N ALA A 77 -7.04 16.92 -6.95
CA ALA A 77 -6.82 16.91 -8.39
C ALA A 77 -7.10 15.53 -9.00
N PHE A 78 -6.71 14.44 -8.33
CA PHE A 78 -7.04 13.09 -8.78
C PHE A 78 -8.55 12.84 -8.81
N VAL A 79 -9.29 13.25 -7.77
CA VAL A 79 -10.75 13.11 -7.71
C VAL A 79 -11.44 13.96 -8.78
N GLU A 80 -10.95 15.17 -9.03
CA GLU A 80 -11.43 16.02 -10.13
C GLU A 80 -11.21 15.36 -11.49
N ASP A 81 -10.01 14.82 -11.72
CA ASP A 81 -9.66 14.12 -12.96
C ASP A 81 -10.53 12.86 -13.14
N LEU A 82 -10.72 12.05 -12.08
CA LEU A 82 -11.58 10.87 -12.07
C LEU A 82 -13.02 11.23 -12.45
N LYS A 83 -13.60 12.24 -11.78
CA LYS A 83 -14.96 12.75 -12.08
C LYS A 83 -15.06 13.33 -13.49
N GLY A 84 -14.00 13.99 -13.96
CA GLY A 84 -13.92 14.54 -15.31
C GLY A 84 -13.93 13.43 -16.36
N TRP A 85 -13.12 12.39 -16.18
CA TRP A 85 -13.12 11.21 -17.04
C TRP A 85 -14.45 10.45 -16.98
N ALA A 86 -15.07 10.32 -15.80
CA ALA A 86 -16.35 9.63 -15.63
C ALA A 86 -17.49 10.23 -16.46
N LYS A 87 -17.41 11.53 -16.78
CA LYS A 87 -18.38 12.24 -17.64
C LYS A 87 -18.17 11.98 -19.14
N ILE A 88 -16.97 11.56 -19.55
CA ILE A 88 -16.57 11.56 -20.96
C ILE A 88 -16.05 10.21 -21.48
N GLY A 89 -15.73 9.28 -20.59
CA GLY A 89 -15.21 7.96 -20.90
C GLY A 89 -16.20 6.86 -20.50
N ASN A 90 -16.35 5.86 -21.37
CA ASN A 90 -17.27 4.74 -21.15
C ASN A 90 -16.57 3.51 -20.55
N ARG A 91 -15.24 3.54 -20.42
CA ARG A 91 -14.40 2.45 -19.89
C ARG A 91 -13.28 3.03 -19.07
N LEU A 92 -13.49 3.14 -17.77
CA LEU A 92 -12.48 3.65 -16.84
C LEU A 92 -11.94 2.53 -15.99
N TRP A 93 -10.61 2.47 -15.92
CA TRP A 93 -9.88 1.64 -14.98
C TRP A 93 -9.07 2.54 -14.03
N VAL A 94 -8.71 2.01 -12.86
CA VAL A 94 -7.82 2.66 -11.91
C VAL A 94 -6.68 1.72 -11.56
N TRP A 95 -5.48 2.27 -11.47
CA TRP A 95 -4.32 1.69 -10.82
C TRP A 95 -4.04 2.48 -9.55
N ASP A 96 -4.42 1.91 -8.41
CA ASP A 96 -4.20 2.45 -7.08
C ASP A 96 -3.04 1.70 -6.40
N TYR A 97 -2.50 2.24 -5.31
CA TYR A 97 -1.27 1.72 -4.69
C TYR A 97 -1.48 1.44 -3.20
N VAL A 98 -1.05 0.27 -2.74
CA VAL A 98 -1.36 -0.21 -1.38
C VAL A 98 -0.15 -0.66 -0.58
N THR A 99 1.05 -0.18 -0.93
CA THR A 99 2.30 -0.42 -0.18
C THR A 99 3.25 0.77 -0.31
N ASP A 100 4.23 0.86 0.59
CA ASP A 100 5.42 1.70 0.39
C ASP A 100 6.47 0.92 -0.43
N PHE A 101 6.74 1.38 -1.65
CA PHE A 101 7.71 0.73 -2.55
C PHE A 101 9.17 1.02 -2.18
N ARG A 102 9.41 2.05 -1.36
CA ARG A 102 10.73 2.33 -0.79
C ARG A 102 11.06 1.35 0.33
N HIS A 103 10.06 0.93 1.09
CA HIS A 103 10.22 0.09 2.28
C HIS A 103 9.03 -0.86 2.45
N TYR A 104 9.07 -2.05 1.84
CA TYR A 104 7.94 -3.00 1.84
C TYR A 104 7.50 -3.50 3.22
N TYR A 105 8.37 -3.42 4.22
CA TYR A 105 8.05 -3.81 5.59
C TYR A 105 7.74 -2.62 6.50
N LEU A 106 7.80 -1.37 6.03
CA LEU A 106 7.45 -0.24 6.87
C LEU A 106 5.93 -0.25 7.15
N PRO A 107 5.48 -0.13 8.41
CA PRO A 107 4.07 0.00 8.76
C PRO A 107 3.35 1.05 7.91
N PHE A 108 2.36 0.64 7.10
CA PHE A 108 1.70 1.53 6.15
C PHE A 108 0.19 1.66 6.46
N PRO A 109 -0.31 2.87 6.78
CA PRO A 109 -1.64 3.05 7.39
C PRO A 109 -2.77 3.14 6.35
N ASN A 110 -2.91 2.13 5.50
CA ASN A 110 -3.84 2.17 4.36
C ASN A 110 -4.97 1.12 4.41
N GLN A 111 -5.10 0.34 5.49
CA GLN A 111 -6.14 -0.70 5.61
C GLN A 111 -7.54 -0.08 5.65
N ARG A 112 -7.70 1.01 6.41
CA ARG A 112 -8.98 1.71 6.62
C ARG A 112 -9.41 2.68 5.51
N VAL A 113 -8.70 2.73 4.39
CA VAL A 113 -9.06 3.62 3.25
C VAL A 113 -9.50 2.85 2.02
N ARG A 114 -9.21 1.53 1.97
CA ARG A 114 -9.46 0.68 0.81
C ARG A 114 -10.93 0.66 0.41
N ASN A 115 -11.85 0.52 1.37
CA ASN A 115 -13.28 0.44 1.06
C ASN A 115 -13.81 1.77 0.48
N ASP A 116 -13.46 2.89 1.11
CA ASP A 116 -13.88 4.22 0.64
C ASP A 116 -13.33 4.55 -0.74
N ASN A 117 -12.08 4.20 -1.02
CA ASN A 117 -11.48 4.38 -2.34
C ASN A 117 -12.20 3.54 -3.41
N ILE A 118 -12.47 2.26 -3.13
CA ILE A 118 -13.19 1.38 -4.06
C ILE A 118 -14.61 1.89 -4.33
N LYS A 119 -15.33 2.35 -3.31
CA LYS A 119 -16.66 2.98 -3.47
C LYS A 119 -16.59 4.21 -4.37
N LEU A 120 -15.63 5.12 -4.11
CA LEU A 120 -15.39 6.29 -4.95
C LEU A 120 -15.19 5.89 -6.42
N PHE A 121 -14.39 4.85 -6.68
CA PHE A 121 -14.14 4.38 -8.04
C PHE A 121 -15.43 3.86 -8.70
N VAL A 122 -16.18 3.00 -8.01
CA VAL A 122 -17.43 2.42 -8.52
C VAL A 122 -18.48 3.51 -8.81
N GLU A 123 -18.63 4.49 -7.91
CA GLU A 123 -19.54 5.64 -8.09
C GLU A 123 -19.16 6.52 -9.30
N ASN A 124 -17.91 6.45 -9.76
CA ASN A 124 -17.39 7.21 -10.91
C ASN A 124 -17.19 6.34 -12.15
N ASN A 125 -18.01 5.29 -12.33
CA ASN A 125 -18.03 4.43 -13.52
C ASN A 125 -16.72 3.66 -13.78
N VAL A 126 -15.88 3.46 -12.75
CA VAL A 126 -14.70 2.61 -12.86
C VAL A 126 -15.14 1.14 -12.87
N THR A 127 -14.65 0.39 -13.84
CA THR A 127 -15.02 -1.02 -14.08
C THR A 127 -13.84 -1.99 -13.97
N GLY A 128 -12.64 -1.47 -13.72
CA GLY A 128 -11.46 -2.27 -13.44
C GLY A 128 -10.59 -1.54 -12.44
N ILE A 129 -10.32 -2.17 -11.31
CA ILE A 129 -9.51 -1.60 -10.22
C ILE A 129 -8.33 -2.54 -10.02
N PHE A 130 -7.14 -1.99 -10.08
CA PHE A 130 -5.89 -2.68 -9.78
C PHE A 130 -5.24 -2.01 -8.58
N GLU A 131 -5.24 -2.69 -7.44
CA GLU A 131 -4.51 -2.30 -6.24
C GLU A 131 -3.10 -2.89 -6.29
N GLN A 132 -2.10 -2.07 -6.58
CA GLN A 132 -0.72 -2.54 -6.63
C GLN A 132 -0.12 -2.61 -5.24
N ASP A 133 0.10 -3.84 -4.80
CA ASP A 133 0.86 -4.20 -3.61
C ASP A 133 2.27 -4.69 -4.01
N THR A 134 2.99 -5.23 -3.03
CA THR A 134 4.29 -5.85 -3.18
C THR A 134 4.21 -7.06 -4.12
N TYR A 135 4.71 -6.89 -5.35
CA TYR A 135 4.56 -7.87 -6.44
C TYR A 135 5.81 -8.73 -6.68
N ASN A 136 6.94 -8.41 -6.04
CA ASN A 136 8.25 -8.98 -6.39
C ASN A 136 9.03 -9.56 -5.19
N THR A 137 8.38 -9.75 -4.05
CA THR A 137 8.86 -10.55 -2.93
C THR A 137 7.68 -11.24 -2.25
N PRO A 138 7.85 -12.48 -1.75
CA PRO A 138 6.91 -13.06 -0.81
C PRO A 138 6.85 -12.24 0.47
N ASN A 139 5.63 -11.99 0.96
CA ASN A 139 5.32 -11.24 2.17
C ASN A 139 5.83 -9.78 2.19
N SER A 140 5.09 -8.95 2.91
CA SER A 140 5.36 -7.54 3.17
C SER A 140 4.53 -7.14 4.37
N GLU A 141 4.52 -5.85 4.72
CA GLU A 141 3.62 -5.31 5.74
C GLU A 141 2.16 -5.71 5.49
N LEU A 142 1.62 -6.56 6.38
CA LEU A 142 0.23 -7.03 6.39
C LEU A 142 -0.38 -7.41 5.02
N ALA A 143 0.43 -7.85 4.05
CA ALA A 143 -0.01 -8.10 2.66
C ALA A 143 -1.17 -9.09 2.56
N ALA A 144 -1.18 -10.13 3.41
CA ALA A 144 -2.26 -11.11 3.42
C ALA A 144 -3.61 -10.51 3.86
N LEU A 145 -3.60 -9.60 4.85
CA LEU A 145 -4.78 -8.85 5.28
C LEU A 145 -5.22 -7.91 4.16
N GLY A 146 -4.28 -7.12 3.62
CA GLY A 146 -4.55 -6.18 2.53
C GLY A 146 -5.18 -6.86 1.32
N GLY A 147 -4.62 -7.99 0.88
CA GLY A 147 -5.16 -8.79 -0.22
C GLY A 147 -6.56 -9.34 0.06
N TYR A 148 -6.83 -9.82 1.28
CA TYR A 148 -8.17 -10.26 1.67
C TYR A 148 -9.19 -9.11 1.65
N MET A 149 -8.86 -7.98 2.27
CA MET A 149 -9.74 -6.81 2.32
C MET A 149 -10.03 -6.27 0.92
N THR A 150 -8.99 -6.10 0.08
CA THR A 150 -9.15 -5.72 -1.33
C THR A 150 -10.05 -6.71 -2.07
N ALA A 151 -9.86 -8.02 -1.92
CA ALA A 151 -10.71 -9.01 -2.57
C ALA A 151 -12.19 -8.91 -2.13
N LYS A 152 -12.44 -8.69 -0.83
CA LYS A 152 -13.80 -8.51 -0.30
C LYS A 152 -14.49 -7.27 -0.84
N PHE A 153 -13.79 -6.14 -0.88
CA PHE A 153 -14.38 -4.87 -1.34
C PHE A 153 -14.56 -4.84 -2.87
N LEU A 154 -13.67 -5.48 -3.64
CA LEU A 154 -13.87 -5.66 -5.08
C LEU A 154 -15.05 -6.60 -5.39
N TRP A 155 -15.28 -7.61 -4.55
CA TRP A 155 -16.44 -8.51 -4.67
C TRP A 155 -17.75 -7.82 -4.30
N ASN A 156 -17.75 -7.06 -3.20
CA ASN A 156 -18.91 -6.30 -2.73
C ASN A 156 -18.44 -4.98 -2.10
N PRO A 157 -18.60 -3.84 -2.79
CA PRO A 157 -18.24 -2.52 -2.24
C PRO A 157 -19.04 -2.12 -1.00
N ASN A 158 -20.17 -2.77 -0.72
CA ASN A 158 -20.95 -2.53 0.51
C ASN A 158 -20.56 -3.48 1.66
N TYR A 159 -19.48 -4.26 1.52
CA TYR A 159 -18.98 -5.08 2.61
C TYR A 159 -18.47 -4.19 3.75
N ASP A 160 -18.78 -4.58 4.98
CA ASP A 160 -18.40 -3.83 6.17
C ASP A 160 -16.89 -3.95 6.41
N GLU A 161 -16.24 -2.81 6.62
CA GLU A 161 -14.78 -2.75 6.74
C GLU A 161 -14.29 -3.43 8.02
N ASP A 162 -14.95 -3.15 9.14
CA ASP A 162 -14.61 -3.74 10.44
C ASP A 162 -14.81 -5.26 10.43
N LEU A 163 -15.89 -5.73 9.83
CA LEU A 163 -16.15 -7.15 9.63
C LEU A 163 -15.05 -7.79 8.78
N ALA A 164 -14.69 -7.21 7.63
CA ALA A 164 -13.62 -7.76 6.78
C ALA A 164 -12.30 -7.89 7.54
N MET A 165 -11.91 -6.85 8.28
CA MET A 165 -10.69 -6.85 9.05
C MET A 165 -10.73 -7.90 10.16
N ASN A 166 -11.79 -7.92 10.96
CA ASN A 166 -11.91 -8.83 12.10
C ASN A 166 -12.02 -10.29 11.67
N GLU A 167 -12.82 -10.60 10.63
CA GLU A 167 -12.90 -11.97 10.08
C GLU A 167 -11.54 -12.51 9.66
N PHE A 168 -10.73 -11.68 8.97
CA PHE A 168 -9.39 -12.08 8.58
C PHE A 168 -8.50 -12.27 9.80
N LEU A 169 -8.48 -11.31 10.72
CA LEU A 169 -7.60 -11.37 11.88
C LEU A 169 -7.92 -12.60 12.74
N GLU A 170 -9.19 -12.87 13.00
CA GLU A 170 -9.65 -14.04 13.75
C GLU A 170 -9.31 -15.36 13.02
N GLY A 171 -9.60 -15.45 11.73
CA GLY A 171 -9.33 -16.66 10.95
C GLY A 171 -7.85 -16.93 10.69
N TYR A 172 -7.03 -15.88 10.55
CA TYR A 172 -5.62 -15.98 10.19
C TYR A 172 -4.70 -16.03 11.42
N TYR A 173 -4.97 -15.23 12.46
CA TYR A 173 -4.14 -15.11 13.65
C TYR A 173 -4.75 -15.73 14.92
N GLY A 174 -6.02 -16.15 14.92
CA GLY A 174 -6.66 -16.81 16.06
C GLY A 174 -6.65 -15.93 17.32
N ALA A 175 -6.17 -16.47 18.44
CA ALA A 175 -6.15 -15.76 19.73
C ALA A 175 -5.32 -14.45 19.73
N ALA A 176 -4.41 -14.27 18.76
CA ALA A 176 -3.64 -13.04 18.59
C ALA A 176 -4.43 -11.90 17.91
N ALA A 177 -5.60 -12.17 17.33
CA ALA A 177 -6.38 -11.21 16.56
C ALA A 177 -6.64 -9.87 17.28
N PRO A 178 -7.09 -9.84 18.55
CA PRO A 178 -7.38 -8.57 19.23
C PRO A 178 -6.13 -7.70 19.43
N LEU A 179 -4.97 -8.31 19.60
CA LEU A 179 -3.70 -7.60 19.81
C LEU A 179 -3.20 -6.97 18.52
N ILE A 180 -3.31 -7.70 17.41
CA ILE A 180 -2.97 -7.19 16.07
C ILE A 180 -3.97 -6.13 15.62
N ARG A 181 -5.26 -6.32 15.91
CA ARG A 181 -6.30 -5.30 15.67
C ARG A 181 -5.96 -4.00 16.39
N LYS A 182 -5.62 -4.07 17.68
CA LYS A 182 -5.19 -2.88 18.45
C LYS A 182 -3.96 -2.20 17.82
N TYR A 183 -2.98 -2.96 17.33
CA TYR A 183 -1.82 -2.39 16.63
C TYR A 183 -2.22 -1.64 15.35
N ILE A 184 -3.07 -2.24 14.52
CA ILE A 184 -3.60 -1.59 13.31
C ILE A 184 -4.34 -0.31 13.71
N ASP A 185 -5.13 -0.36 14.78
CA ASP A 185 -5.91 0.77 15.26
C ASP A 185 -5.03 1.94 15.70
N ILE A 186 -4.00 1.72 16.54
CA ILE A 186 -3.12 2.82 16.99
C ILE A 186 -2.41 3.49 15.82
N LEU A 187 -2.04 2.74 14.77
CA LEU A 187 -1.37 3.26 13.59
C LEU A 187 -2.31 4.14 12.77
N HIS A 188 -3.53 3.66 12.49
CA HIS A 188 -4.50 4.40 11.69
C HIS A 188 -5.07 5.60 12.45
N ASP A 189 -5.42 5.43 13.72
CA ASP A 189 -5.91 6.50 14.58
C ASP A 189 -4.92 7.67 14.64
N ARG A 190 -3.61 7.38 14.66
CA ARG A 190 -2.58 8.41 14.69
C ARG A 190 -2.60 9.28 13.43
N VAL A 191 -2.57 8.66 12.26
CA VAL A 191 -2.51 9.42 11.00
C VAL A 191 -3.81 10.17 10.70
N GLU A 192 -4.94 9.65 11.17
CA GLU A 192 -6.23 10.34 11.11
C GLU A 192 -6.25 11.55 12.05
N LYS A 193 -5.99 11.36 13.35
CA LYS A 193 -6.07 12.42 14.37
C LYS A 193 -5.09 13.56 14.14
N GLU A 194 -3.88 13.25 13.68
CA GLU A 194 -2.82 14.24 13.44
C GLU A 194 -2.76 14.72 11.98
N ASN A 195 -3.67 14.26 11.12
CA ASN A 195 -3.69 14.54 9.68
C ASN A 195 -2.32 14.31 8.99
N ILE A 196 -1.72 13.14 9.20
CA ILE A 196 -0.40 12.81 8.67
C ILE A 196 -0.56 12.12 7.32
N HIS A 197 -0.15 12.78 6.24
CA HIS A 197 -0.20 12.20 4.90
C HIS A 197 0.95 11.24 4.64
N CYS A 198 0.69 10.15 3.93
CA CYS A 198 1.70 9.18 3.50
C CYS A 198 1.64 8.98 1.99
N SER A 199 2.78 9.15 1.32
CA SER A 199 2.99 8.70 -0.06
C SER A 199 3.56 7.28 -0.06
N ILE A 200 3.66 6.66 -1.23
CA ILE A 200 4.25 5.32 -1.40
C ILE A 200 5.79 5.30 -1.41
N TRP A 201 6.43 6.36 -0.89
CA TRP A 201 7.88 6.56 -0.89
C TRP A 201 8.39 7.17 0.43
N ILE A 202 7.81 6.77 1.57
CA ILE A 202 8.11 7.39 2.86
C ILE A 202 9.37 6.79 3.50
N PRO A 203 10.20 7.58 4.20
CA PRO A 203 11.34 7.05 4.94
C PRO A 203 10.92 6.45 6.30
N PRO A 204 11.75 5.61 6.94
CA PRO A 204 11.48 5.08 8.28
C PRO A 204 11.35 6.17 9.36
N THR A 205 11.90 7.35 9.12
CA THR A 205 11.81 8.53 9.98
C THR A 205 10.53 9.35 9.79
N HIS A 206 9.62 8.93 8.90
CA HIS A 206 8.41 9.68 8.60
C HIS A 206 7.48 9.82 9.83
N PRO A 207 6.84 10.99 10.06
CA PRO A 207 6.12 11.31 11.31
C PRO A 207 4.95 10.39 11.69
N HIS A 208 4.43 9.60 10.74
CA HIS A 208 3.41 8.58 11.00
C HIS A 208 3.88 7.52 12.02
N LEU A 209 5.19 7.33 12.18
CA LEU A 209 5.78 6.44 13.17
C LEU A 209 6.57 7.25 14.20
N THR A 210 6.19 7.09 15.46
CA THR A 210 6.94 7.58 16.61
C THR A 210 7.62 6.44 17.33
N ASP A 211 8.60 6.77 18.17
CA ASP A 211 9.32 5.78 18.94
C ASP A 211 8.40 5.15 19.99
N GLU A 212 7.49 5.95 20.56
CA GLU A 212 6.47 5.50 21.52
C GLU A 212 5.48 4.52 20.88
N LEU A 213 5.01 4.82 19.66
CA LEU A 213 4.12 3.92 18.91
C LEU A 213 4.81 2.59 18.62
N LEU A 214 6.09 2.61 18.21
CA LEU A 214 6.84 1.39 17.92
C LEU A 214 7.11 0.54 19.16
N VAL A 215 7.29 1.17 20.33
CA VAL A 215 7.41 0.45 21.62
C VAL A 215 6.08 -0.21 21.99
N GLU A 216 4.95 0.50 21.85
CA GLU A 216 3.64 -0.11 22.10
C GLU A 216 3.35 -1.24 21.11
N ALA A 217 3.66 -1.03 19.82
CA ALA A 217 3.51 -2.05 18.79
C ALA A 217 4.36 -3.30 19.11
N ASP A 218 5.62 -3.13 19.53
CA ASP A 218 6.49 -4.24 19.94
C ASP A 218 5.87 -5.07 21.08
N GLN A 219 5.28 -4.41 22.08
CA GLN A 219 4.61 -5.08 23.19
C GLN A 219 3.35 -5.84 22.75
N LEU A 220 2.56 -5.25 21.84
CA LEU A 220 1.37 -5.90 21.29
C LEU A 220 1.74 -7.14 20.49
N TRP A 221 2.74 -7.06 19.62
CA TRP A 221 3.22 -8.19 18.84
C TRP A 221 3.92 -9.26 19.71
N GLN A 222 4.62 -8.86 20.77
CA GLN A 222 5.18 -9.81 21.74
C GLN A 222 4.08 -10.57 22.49
N SER A 223 3.02 -9.88 22.89
CA SER A 223 1.85 -10.49 23.51
C SER A 223 1.13 -11.40 22.53
N ALA A 224 1.05 -11.00 21.25
CA ALA A 224 0.44 -11.80 20.19
C ALA A 224 1.19 -13.11 19.98
N GLU A 225 2.53 -13.10 19.99
CA GLU A 225 3.33 -14.33 19.92
C GLU A 225 3.08 -15.25 21.13
N GLU A 226 3.00 -14.68 22.33
CA GLU A 226 2.84 -15.45 23.57
C GLU A 226 1.49 -16.19 23.62
N VAL A 227 0.40 -15.56 23.22
CA VAL A 227 -0.94 -16.17 23.28
C VAL A 227 -1.16 -17.29 22.25
N VAL A 228 -0.31 -17.39 21.22
CA VAL A 228 -0.37 -18.46 20.21
C VAL A 228 0.89 -19.34 20.20
N LYS A 229 1.75 -19.26 21.22
CA LYS A 229 3.06 -19.93 21.24
C LYS A 229 3.00 -21.45 21.05
N ASP A 230 1.90 -22.07 21.46
CA ASP A 230 1.68 -23.52 21.41
C ASP A 230 1.05 -23.98 20.07
N ASP A 231 0.69 -23.06 19.18
CA ASP A 231 0.27 -23.33 17.80
C ASP A 231 1.36 -22.86 16.82
N PRO A 232 2.17 -23.78 16.26
CA PRO A 232 3.26 -23.42 15.35
C PRO A 232 2.81 -22.65 14.10
N THR A 233 1.59 -22.92 13.62
CA THR A 233 1.05 -22.27 12.41
C THR A 233 0.70 -20.82 12.70
N LEU A 234 -0.05 -20.58 13.78
CA LEU A 234 -0.41 -19.22 14.19
C LEU A 234 0.83 -18.43 14.62
N LEU A 235 1.75 -19.04 15.37
CA LEU A 235 2.99 -18.40 15.78
C LEU A 235 3.83 -17.96 14.58
N GLN A 236 3.96 -18.79 13.55
CA GLN A 236 4.68 -18.40 12.34
C GLN A 236 4.02 -17.20 11.64
N ARG A 237 2.69 -17.19 11.52
CA ARG A 237 1.95 -16.06 10.93
C ARG A 237 2.16 -14.78 11.71
N VAL A 238 2.05 -14.83 13.04
CA VAL A 238 2.29 -13.68 13.93
C VAL A 238 3.73 -13.17 13.77
N LYS A 239 4.72 -14.05 13.74
CA LYS A 239 6.13 -13.66 13.52
C LYS A 239 6.37 -13.00 12.17
N ILE A 240 5.74 -13.51 11.10
CA ILE A 240 5.82 -12.88 9.76
C ILE A 240 5.20 -11.48 9.81
N GLY A 241 4.03 -11.30 10.43
CA GLY A 241 3.39 -9.99 10.58
C GLY A 241 4.24 -9.00 11.39
N ARG A 242 4.83 -9.47 12.50
CA ARG A 242 5.71 -8.68 13.38
C ARG A 242 6.94 -8.12 12.66
N MET A 243 7.42 -8.79 11.61
CA MET A 243 8.58 -8.32 10.84
C MET A 243 8.45 -6.86 10.41
N SER A 244 7.22 -6.36 10.18
CA SER A 244 7.01 -4.95 9.85
C SER A 244 7.43 -3.99 10.98
N VAL A 245 7.02 -4.29 12.21
CA VAL A 245 7.38 -3.48 13.39
C VAL A 245 8.87 -3.62 13.69
N ASP A 246 9.42 -4.84 13.61
CA ASP A 246 10.85 -5.07 13.77
C ASP A 246 11.67 -4.28 12.75
N TYR A 247 11.27 -4.30 11.48
CA TYR A 247 11.91 -3.53 10.41
C TYR A 247 11.91 -2.04 10.70
N ALA A 248 10.77 -1.47 11.11
CA ALA A 248 10.66 -0.05 11.44
C ALA A 248 11.56 0.34 12.62
N ILE A 249 11.60 -0.48 13.67
CA ILE A 249 12.49 -0.31 14.83
C ILE A 249 13.95 -0.31 14.38
N LEU A 250 14.35 -1.31 13.59
CA LEU A 250 15.73 -1.51 13.15
C LEU A 250 16.20 -0.40 12.20
N GLU A 251 15.39 -0.02 11.21
CA GLU A 251 15.78 1.01 10.23
C GLU A 251 15.77 2.42 10.83
N ARG A 252 14.93 2.70 11.83
CA ARG A 252 15.02 3.96 12.59
C ARG A 252 16.25 3.99 13.48
N ALA A 253 16.49 2.91 14.24
CA ALA A 253 17.66 2.81 15.10
C ALA A 253 18.98 2.78 14.31
N ARG A 254 18.98 2.25 13.07
CA ARG A 254 20.14 2.36 12.16
C ARG A 254 20.61 3.80 11.96
N LEU A 255 19.70 4.77 11.99
CA LEU A 255 20.01 6.19 11.80
C LEU A 255 20.34 6.91 13.11
N ALA A 256 19.90 6.37 14.25
CA ALA A 256 20.11 6.94 15.58
C ALA A 256 20.24 5.82 16.64
N PRO A 257 21.35 5.05 16.64
CA PRO A 257 21.48 3.81 17.41
C PRO A 257 21.53 4.00 18.92
N ASP A 258 21.87 5.21 19.37
CA ASP A 258 21.94 5.58 20.79
C ASP A 258 20.64 6.22 21.31
N LYS A 259 19.61 6.38 20.46
CA LYS A 259 18.34 6.98 20.84
C LYS A 259 17.46 5.95 21.55
N GLU A 260 17.30 6.10 22.86
CA GLU A 260 16.43 5.23 23.65
C GLU A 260 14.96 5.65 23.59
N PRO A 261 14.01 4.70 23.74
CA PRO A 261 14.21 3.26 23.97
C PRO A 261 14.51 2.43 22.71
N LEU A 262 14.47 3.03 21.51
CA LEU A 262 14.57 2.32 20.23
C LEU A 262 15.93 1.65 20.02
N GLY A 263 17.03 2.28 20.43
CA GLY A 263 18.38 1.72 20.30
C GLY A 263 18.53 0.38 21.00
N SER A 264 18.12 0.30 22.28
CA SER A 264 18.11 -0.96 23.02
C SER A 264 17.11 -1.97 22.46
N LEU A 265 15.94 -1.52 22.01
CA LEU A 265 14.93 -2.41 21.42
C LEU A 265 15.41 -3.02 20.10
N ALA A 266 16.04 -2.23 19.23
CA ALA A 266 16.60 -2.68 17.97
C ALA A 266 17.65 -3.77 18.17
N LYS A 267 18.53 -3.63 19.16
CA LYS A 267 19.52 -4.69 19.49
C LYS A 267 18.85 -6.00 19.89
N LYS A 268 17.71 -5.95 20.60
CA LYS A 268 16.93 -7.14 20.97
C LYS A 268 16.20 -7.76 19.77
N ARG A 269 15.69 -6.92 18.85
CA ARG A 269 14.90 -7.35 17.68
C ARG A 269 15.73 -7.71 16.46
N PHE A 270 17.02 -7.38 16.44
CA PHE A 270 17.94 -7.65 15.34
C PHE A 270 17.96 -9.13 14.93
N GLN A 271 18.30 -10.03 15.86
CA GLN A 271 18.43 -11.45 15.55
C GLN A 271 17.08 -12.07 15.15
N PRO A 272 15.97 -11.85 15.90
CA PRO A 272 14.65 -12.32 15.48
C PRO A 272 14.25 -11.90 14.07
N PHE A 273 14.51 -10.64 13.68
CA PHE A 273 14.20 -10.15 12.34
C PHE A 273 15.02 -10.84 11.26
N VAL A 274 16.35 -10.90 11.45
CA VAL A 274 17.27 -11.51 10.49
C VAL A 274 16.96 -13.00 10.28
N ASP A 275 16.65 -13.74 11.34
CA ASP A 275 16.30 -15.15 11.27
C ASP A 275 14.96 -15.39 10.54
N MET A 276 14.03 -14.43 10.64
CA MET A 276 12.73 -14.53 9.99
C MET A 276 12.77 -14.25 8.48
N ILE A 277 13.74 -13.48 7.97
CA ILE A 277 13.87 -13.18 6.53
C ILE A 277 13.85 -14.46 5.66
N PRO A 278 14.71 -15.47 5.88
CA PRO A 278 14.68 -16.69 5.08
C PRO A 278 13.42 -17.53 5.33
N ILE A 279 12.89 -17.55 6.56
CA ILE A 279 11.67 -18.29 6.92
C ILE A 279 10.44 -17.71 6.18
N ALA A 280 10.37 -16.39 6.06
CA ALA A 280 9.33 -15.68 5.34
C ALA A 280 9.57 -15.64 3.81
N GLY A 281 10.70 -16.16 3.33
CA GLY A 281 11.06 -16.17 1.91
C GLY A 281 11.30 -14.79 1.32
N VAL A 282 11.67 -13.80 2.13
CA VAL A 282 11.82 -12.40 1.70
C VAL A 282 13.01 -12.27 0.77
N THR A 283 12.75 -11.82 -0.46
CA THR A 283 13.78 -11.60 -1.48
C THR A 283 14.06 -10.14 -1.74
N ARG A 284 13.24 -9.22 -1.22
CA ARG A 284 13.39 -7.77 -1.38
C ARG A 284 12.85 -7.03 -0.16
N LEU A 285 13.46 -5.90 0.18
CA LEU A 285 12.94 -4.96 1.19
C LEU A 285 12.41 -3.65 0.56
N SER A 286 12.60 -3.50 -0.75
CA SER A 286 12.14 -2.37 -1.57
C SER A 286 11.97 -2.81 -3.02
N GLU A 287 11.37 -1.97 -3.85
CA GLU A 287 11.04 -2.34 -5.23
C GLU A 287 12.26 -2.70 -6.08
N TRP A 288 13.35 -1.94 -5.96
CA TRP A 288 14.39 -1.94 -6.99
C TRP A 288 15.40 -3.08 -6.87
N ASN A 289 15.85 -3.38 -5.65
CA ASN A 289 17.02 -4.24 -5.46
C ASN A 289 16.66 -5.57 -4.79
N PRO A 290 17.15 -6.71 -5.32
CA PRO A 290 17.21 -7.96 -4.57
C PRO A 290 17.92 -7.78 -3.23
N LEU A 291 17.43 -8.46 -2.20
CA LEU A 291 18.02 -8.47 -0.88
C LEU A 291 19.32 -9.31 -0.89
N ASN A 292 20.45 -8.66 -0.66
CA ASN A 292 21.66 -9.32 -0.21
C ASN A 292 21.62 -9.42 1.32
N LEU A 293 21.19 -10.57 1.84
CA LEU A 293 20.95 -10.75 3.28
C LEU A 293 22.23 -10.56 4.11
N ASP A 294 23.36 -11.13 3.70
CA ASP A 294 24.61 -11.04 4.44
C ASP A 294 25.12 -9.59 4.52
N GLU A 295 25.01 -8.86 3.41
CA GLU A 295 25.37 -7.44 3.37
C GLU A 295 24.42 -6.59 4.21
N TYR A 296 23.11 -6.82 4.11
CA TYR A 296 22.10 -6.12 4.91
C TYR A 296 22.32 -6.35 6.41
N ARG A 297 22.48 -7.60 6.82
CA ARG A 297 22.76 -8.04 8.20
C ARG A 297 24.03 -7.38 8.73
N THR A 298 25.13 -7.43 7.97
CA THR A 298 26.42 -6.87 8.38
C THR A 298 26.36 -5.34 8.55
N LYS A 299 25.75 -4.64 7.58
CA LYS A 299 25.61 -3.18 7.65
C LYS A 299 24.71 -2.75 8.80
N LEU A 300 23.60 -3.47 9.02
CA LEU A 300 22.68 -3.20 10.12
C LEU A 300 23.35 -3.43 11.49
N ALA A 301 24.02 -4.57 11.67
CA ALA A 301 24.73 -4.87 12.91
C ALA A 301 25.82 -3.83 13.23
N SER A 302 26.59 -3.44 12.21
CA SER A 302 27.60 -2.38 12.35
C SER A 302 26.98 -1.05 12.76
N ALA A 303 25.85 -0.66 12.17
CA ALA A 303 25.15 0.58 12.53
C ALA A 303 24.61 0.54 13.97
N LEU A 304 24.18 -0.63 14.44
CA LEU A 304 23.68 -0.83 15.80
C LEU A 304 24.79 -1.09 16.84
N GLY A 305 26.06 -1.17 16.43
CA GLY A 305 27.18 -1.46 17.32
C GLY A 305 27.14 -2.87 17.94
N ILE A 306 26.60 -3.85 17.21
CA ILE A 306 26.52 -5.27 17.64
C ILE A 306 27.24 -6.17 16.65
N LYS A 307 27.46 -7.44 17.05
CA LYS A 307 28.01 -8.45 16.15
C LYS A 307 26.93 -8.87 15.14
N PRO A 308 27.30 -9.07 13.87
CA PRO A 308 26.38 -9.57 12.86
C PRO A 308 25.86 -10.95 13.23
#